data_AF-A0A496L1M5-F1
#
_entry.id   AF-A0A496L1M5-F1
#
_cell.length_a   1.000
_cell.length_b   1.000
_cell.length_c   1.000
_cell.angle_alpha   90.00
_cell.angle_beta   90.00
_cell.angle_gamma   90.00
#
_symmetry.space_group_name_H-M   'P 1'
#
loop_
_entity.id
_entity.type
_entity.pdbx_description
1 polymer ?
#
loop_
_entity_poly.entity_id
_entity_poly.type
_entity_poly.pdbx_seq_one_letter_code
_entity_poly.pdbx_strand_id
1 'polypeptide(L)'
;SGVTVDVKKGNCSYKGYRFNFVDLPGTYSISAFSPEERLVRRHIVDEKPDIVLNVIDSGNLERNMYLTTQLIDMNLRSVIALNFYDEFEHRGDKLDIDALGKLIGIPIVPTVAARRQGIDELLDTMIKIYESSDIIDPDGRLIDSVKDDELIERYHHLIELEHRHGKKHSASDIEGNRPLHSIVRHIHINYGSTIEKAIGNIKKILSANEGAYDSFTPRYIAIALLQHDKDIEGLVACFANYDDVVKCRDEEEKKIEAELRSPAVNAIMDAKYGFIAGALKETFEPVEVDPNVFTPTTRIDKIVTNKYLAYPIFALIIYLMFQATFSLGQYPMDWIDSGVEVLSGWLRSAMPDGMLKDLLIDGIISGVGAVIVFLPNILILYFCMTILDASGYMARAAFIMDRLMHKIGLHGKSFIPLMMGFGCSVPAMMATRTIEN
;
A
#
# COMPACT_ATOMS: atom_id res chain seq x y z
N SER A 1 19.30 8.27 -5.08
CA SER A 1 19.97 6.98 -4.83
C SER A 1 20.18 6.81 -3.34
N GLY A 2 19.73 5.69 -2.75
CA GLY A 2 20.14 5.34 -1.38
C GLY A 2 19.03 5.07 -0.36
N VAL A 3 17.89 4.48 -0.75
CA VAL A 3 17.18 3.60 0.18
C VAL A 3 17.41 2.19 -0.34
N THR A 4 18.18 1.39 0.40
CA THR A 4 18.38 -0.02 0.10
C THR A 4 17.09 -0.72 0.49
N VAL A 5 16.13 -0.69 -0.42
CA VAL A 5 14.87 -1.39 -0.23
C VAL A 5 15.18 -2.87 -0.45
N ASP A 6 15.26 -3.61 0.65
CA ASP A 6 15.76 -4.98 0.66
C ASP A 6 14.65 -5.95 0.24
N VAL A 7 14.88 -6.66 -0.86
CA VAL A 7 13.96 -7.67 -1.40
C VAL A 7 14.30 -9.00 -0.75
N LYS A 8 13.39 -9.53 0.08
CA LYS A 8 13.62 -10.81 0.75
C LYS A 8 13.19 -11.96 -0.15
N LYS A 9 13.98 -13.04 -0.15
CA LYS A 9 13.66 -14.25 -0.90
C LYS A 9 13.44 -15.41 0.07
N GLY A 10 12.40 -16.19 -0.19
CA GLY A 10 12.06 -17.41 0.54
C GLY A 10 11.75 -18.54 -0.43
N ASN A 11 11.83 -19.78 0.04
CA ASN A 11 11.33 -20.91 -0.72
C ASN A 11 10.64 -21.92 0.20
N CYS A 12 9.68 -22.64 -0.35
CA CYS A 12 9.08 -23.79 0.31
C CYS A 12 8.73 -24.87 -0.72
N SER A 13 8.49 -26.09 -0.24
CA SER A 13 8.01 -27.19 -1.05
C SER A 13 6.65 -27.66 -0.52
N TYR A 14 5.68 -27.80 -1.42
CA TYR A 14 4.31 -28.17 -1.06
C TYR A 14 3.67 -28.93 -2.23
N LYS A 15 3.07 -30.09 -1.96
CA LYS A 15 2.47 -31.01 -2.94
C LYS A 15 3.32 -31.29 -4.20
N GLY A 16 4.65 -31.39 -4.04
CA GLY A 16 5.58 -31.65 -5.15
C GLY A 16 6.02 -30.40 -5.92
N TYR A 17 5.43 -29.24 -5.65
CA TYR A 17 5.85 -27.95 -6.23
C TYR A 17 6.89 -27.28 -5.34
N ARG A 18 7.80 -26.54 -5.97
CA ARG A 18 8.74 -25.65 -5.28
C ARG A 18 8.35 -24.20 -5.52
N PHE A 19 7.90 -23.54 -4.47
CA PHE A 19 7.57 -22.12 -4.51
C PHE A 19 8.83 -21.32 -4.19
N ASN A 20 9.11 -20.31 -5.01
CA ASN A 20 10.12 -19.30 -4.74
C ASN A 20 9.40 -17.97 -4.52
N PHE A 21 9.33 -17.54 -3.26
CA PHE A 21 8.69 -16.29 -2.90
C PHE A 21 9.71 -15.16 -2.94
N VAL A 22 9.30 -14.04 -3.52
CA VAL A 22 10.04 -12.79 -3.48
C VAL A 22 9.14 -11.75 -2.81
N ASP A 23 9.54 -11.33 -1.63
CA ASP A 23 8.82 -10.33 -0.84
C ASP A 23 9.16 -8.95 -1.36
N LEU A 24 8.12 -8.25 -1.81
CA LEU A 24 8.23 -6.90 -2.34
C LEU A 24 7.84 -5.88 -1.27
N PRO A 25 8.40 -4.67 -1.32
CA PRO A 25 8.04 -3.59 -0.41
C PRO A 25 6.54 -3.33 -0.44
N GLY A 26 5.95 -3.16 0.75
CA GLY A 26 4.53 -2.82 0.87
C GLY A 26 4.23 -1.51 0.14
N THR A 27 3.24 -1.54 -0.75
CA THR A 27 2.81 -0.39 -1.54
C THR A 27 1.30 -0.36 -1.71
N TYR A 28 0.74 0.85 -1.81
CA TYR A 28 -0.70 1.07 -2.08
C TYR A 28 -1.00 1.19 -3.58
N SER A 29 0.03 1.31 -4.40
CA SER A 29 -0.05 1.51 -5.85
C SER A 29 1.22 0.98 -6.51
N ILE A 30 1.22 0.82 -7.82
CA ILE A 30 2.39 0.55 -8.66
C ILE A 30 2.59 1.67 -9.69
N SER A 31 1.95 2.81 -9.46
CA SER A 31 2.24 4.07 -10.15
C SER A 31 3.67 4.52 -9.84
N ALA A 32 4.39 5.06 -10.82
CA ALA A 32 5.81 5.41 -10.67
C ALA A 32 6.11 6.63 -9.76
N PHE A 33 5.30 6.94 -8.76
CA PHE A 33 5.43 8.21 -8.02
C PHE A 33 6.51 8.14 -6.95
N SER A 34 6.60 7.02 -6.23
CA SER A 34 7.61 6.77 -5.20
C SER A 34 8.73 5.80 -5.67
N PRO A 35 9.94 5.89 -5.08
CA PRO A 35 11.02 4.92 -5.33
C PRO A 35 10.62 3.47 -5.06
N GLU A 36 9.80 3.24 -4.02
CA GLU A 36 9.30 1.93 -3.62
C GLU A 36 8.36 1.36 -4.68
N GLU A 37 7.39 2.14 -5.16
CA GLU A 37 6.45 1.72 -6.21
C GLU A 37 7.18 1.40 -7.52
N ARG A 38 8.16 2.23 -7.91
CA ARG A 38 8.99 1.98 -9.10
C ARG A 38 9.77 0.67 -8.96
N LEU A 39 10.30 0.38 -7.78
CA LEU A 39 11.01 -0.87 -7.53
C LEU A 39 10.07 -2.08 -7.66
N VAL A 40 8.89 -2.03 -7.04
CA VAL A 40 7.87 -3.09 -7.12
C VAL A 40 7.51 -3.35 -8.57
N ARG A 41 7.16 -2.31 -9.33
CA ARG A 41 6.79 -2.44 -10.74
C ARG A 41 7.93 -3.00 -11.58
N ARG A 42 9.14 -2.47 -11.43
CA ARG A 42 10.31 -2.94 -12.17
C ARG A 42 10.57 -4.42 -11.88
N HIS A 43 10.45 -4.84 -10.63
CA HIS A 43 10.62 -6.25 -10.27
C HIS A 43 9.58 -7.15 -10.93
N ILE A 44 8.29 -6.77 -10.88
CA ILE A 44 7.21 -7.51 -11.55
C ILE A 44 7.47 -7.64 -13.07
N VAL A 45 7.98 -6.57 -13.69
CA VAL A 45 8.22 -6.47 -15.13
C VAL A 45 9.46 -7.23 -15.57
N ASP A 46 10.56 -7.09 -14.84
CA ASP A 46 11.86 -7.65 -15.22
C ASP A 46 11.95 -9.14 -14.86
N GLU A 47 11.44 -9.53 -13.70
CA GLU A 47 11.54 -10.91 -13.20
C GLU A 47 10.38 -11.80 -13.68
N LYS A 48 9.29 -11.19 -14.20
CA LYS A 48 8.13 -11.86 -14.80
C LYS A 48 7.62 -13.04 -13.94
N PRO A 49 7.09 -12.78 -12.73
CA PRO A 49 6.66 -13.84 -11.84
C PRO A 49 5.51 -14.65 -12.45
N ASP A 50 5.48 -15.95 -12.18
CA ASP A 50 4.39 -16.84 -12.64
C ASP A 50 3.03 -16.42 -12.07
N ILE A 51 3.03 -15.99 -10.79
CA ILE A 51 1.85 -15.56 -10.02
C ILE A 51 2.23 -14.41 -9.10
N VAL A 52 1.37 -13.39 -9.03
CA VAL A 52 1.43 -12.32 -8.03
C VAL A 52 0.51 -12.66 -6.85
N LEU A 53 1.09 -12.86 -5.67
CA LEU A 53 0.34 -12.97 -4.42
C LEU A 53 0.04 -11.58 -3.87
N ASN A 54 -1.21 -11.12 -4.00
CA ASN A 54 -1.66 -9.83 -3.50
C ASN A 54 -2.27 -9.97 -2.10
N VAL A 55 -1.60 -9.44 -1.08
CA VAL A 55 -2.08 -9.54 0.31
C VAL A 55 -2.92 -8.31 0.64
N ILE A 56 -4.21 -8.53 0.94
CA ILE A 56 -5.19 -7.49 1.25
C ILE A 56 -5.58 -7.58 2.72
N ASP A 57 -5.58 -6.44 3.42
CA ASP A 57 -6.13 -6.33 4.76
C ASP A 57 -7.67 -6.21 4.71
N SER A 58 -8.35 -7.16 5.34
CA SER A 58 -9.81 -7.22 5.46
C SER A 58 -10.43 -6.05 6.25
N GLY A 59 -9.64 -5.31 7.04
CA GLY A 59 -10.09 -4.09 7.72
C GLY A 59 -10.23 -2.87 6.80
N ASN A 60 -9.62 -2.89 5.62
CA ASN A 60 -9.64 -1.75 4.71
C ASN A 60 -9.70 -2.20 3.25
N LEU A 61 -10.75 -2.95 2.89
CA LEU A 61 -10.93 -3.54 1.57
C LEU A 61 -10.83 -2.50 0.44
N GLU A 62 -11.60 -1.41 0.52
CA GLU A 62 -11.68 -0.40 -0.55
C GLU A 62 -10.31 0.19 -0.90
N ARG A 63 -9.53 0.59 0.11
CA ARG A 63 -8.20 1.18 -0.11
C ARG A 63 -7.20 0.17 -0.67
N ASN A 64 -7.19 -1.06 -0.16
CA ASN A 64 -6.26 -2.09 -0.61
C ASN A 64 -6.60 -2.63 -2.00
N MET A 65 -7.89 -2.60 -2.39
CA MET A 65 -8.32 -3.01 -3.73
C MET A 65 -7.85 -2.04 -4.83
N TYR A 66 -7.38 -0.85 -4.50
CA TYR A 66 -6.80 0.06 -5.50
C TYR A 66 -5.61 -0.56 -6.23
N LEU A 67 -4.65 -1.17 -5.50
CA LEU A 67 -3.54 -1.90 -6.11
C LEU A 67 -4.04 -3.05 -6.99
N THR A 68 -5.10 -3.74 -6.56
CA THR A 68 -5.73 -4.84 -7.32
C THR A 68 -6.19 -4.37 -8.70
N THR A 69 -6.77 -3.17 -8.82
CA THR A 69 -7.17 -2.62 -10.13
C THR A 69 -6.00 -2.46 -11.11
N GLN A 70 -4.81 -2.14 -10.58
CA GLN A 70 -3.62 -1.96 -11.39
C GLN A 70 -3.02 -3.31 -11.83
N LEU A 71 -3.08 -4.32 -10.96
CA LEU A 71 -2.70 -5.69 -11.33
C LEU A 71 -3.61 -6.25 -12.44
N ILE A 72 -4.90 -5.93 -12.39
CA ILE A 72 -5.89 -6.24 -13.44
C ILE A 72 -5.51 -5.53 -14.75
N ASP A 73 -5.23 -4.22 -14.72
CA ASP A 73 -4.81 -3.47 -15.92
C ASP A 73 -3.53 -4.02 -16.56
N MET A 74 -2.57 -4.45 -15.73
CA MET A 74 -1.32 -5.08 -16.19
C MET A 74 -1.53 -6.49 -16.73
N ASN A 75 -2.69 -7.09 -16.49
CA ASN A 75 -3.02 -8.47 -16.86
C ASN A 75 -2.04 -9.49 -16.24
N LEU A 76 -1.82 -9.37 -14.93
CA LEU A 76 -0.98 -10.31 -14.19
C LEU A 76 -1.83 -11.43 -13.58
N ARG A 77 -1.35 -12.66 -13.70
CA ARG A 77 -1.94 -13.80 -12.97
C ARG A 77 -1.74 -13.53 -11.48
N SER A 78 -2.83 -13.41 -10.74
CA SER A 78 -2.77 -13.04 -9.33
C SER A 78 -3.73 -13.88 -8.49
N VAL A 79 -3.42 -13.97 -7.20
CA VAL A 79 -4.30 -14.50 -6.16
C VAL A 79 -4.33 -13.51 -5.02
N ILE A 80 -5.49 -13.31 -4.40
CA ILE A 80 -5.63 -12.44 -3.24
C ILE A 80 -5.60 -13.29 -1.97
N ALA A 81 -4.69 -12.96 -1.06
CA ALA A 81 -4.78 -13.41 0.32
C ALA A 81 -5.48 -12.33 1.15
N LEU A 82 -6.72 -12.58 1.52
CA LEU A 82 -7.50 -11.67 2.37
C LEU A 82 -7.13 -11.94 3.84
N ASN A 83 -6.18 -11.17 4.35
CA ASN A 83 -5.59 -11.37 5.68
C ASN A 83 -6.39 -10.68 6.80
N PHE A 84 -6.10 -11.08 8.04
CA PHE A 84 -6.83 -10.66 9.25
C PHE A 84 -8.31 -11.04 9.23
N TYR A 85 -8.64 -12.17 8.58
CA TYR A 85 -10.04 -12.57 8.41
C TYR A 85 -10.73 -12.91 9.74
N ASP A 86 -10.00 -13.27 10.80
CA ASP A 86 -10.57 -13.45 12.14
C ASP A 86 -11.10 -12.14 12.73
N GLU A 87 -10.43 -11.01 12.48
CA GLU A 87 -10.94 -9.69 12.87
C GLU A 87 -12.16 -9.30 12.04
N PHE A 88 -12.16 -9.62 10.74
CA PHE A 88 -13.31 -9.41 9.86
C PHE A 88 -14.55 -10.14 10.36
N GLU A 89 -14.43 -11.44 10.67
CA GLU A 89 -15.51 -12.24 11.24
C GLU A 89 -15.96 -11.73 12.61
N HIS A 90 -15.02 -11.29 13.47
CA HIS A 90 -15.34 -10.78 14.79
C HIS A 90 -16.12 -9.46 14.74
N ARG A 91 -15.89 -8.61 13.73
CA ARG A 91 -16.74 -7.42 13.48
C ARG A 91 -18.16 -7.79 13.06
N GLY A 92 -18.33 -9.02 12.55
CA GLY A 92 -19.57 -9.57 12.01
C GLY A 92 -19.84 -9.20 10.55
N ASP A 93 -18.89 -8.52 9.91
CA ASP A 93 -18.99 -8.11 8.51
C ASP A 93 -19.19 -9.34 7.62
N LYS A 94 -19.93 -9.19 6.52
CA LYS A 94 -20.10 -10.27 5.53
C LYS A 94 -19.49 -9.87 4.20
N LEU A 95 -18.76 -10.80 3.61
CA LEU A 95 -18.19 -10.66 2.28
C LEU A 95 -18.51 -11.93 1.48
N ASP A 96 -19.20 -11.77 0.35
CA ASP A 96 -19.33 -12.82 -0.65
C ASP A 96 -18.03 -12.87 -1.46
N ILE A 97 -17.09 -13.69 -0.99
CA ILE A 97 -15.74 -13.87 -1.53
C ILE A 97 -15.81 -14.40 -2.97
N ASP A 98 -16.72 -15.34 -3.24
CA ASP A 98 -16.87 -15.95 -4.56
C ASP A 98 -17.42 -14.95 -5.58
N ALA A 99 -18.44 -14.18 -5.20
CA ALA A 99 -18.98 -13.15 -6.06
C ALA A 99 -17.94 -12.05 -6.31
N LEU A 100 -17.22 -11.60 -5.29
CA LEU A 100 -16.18 -10.58 -5.43
C LEU A 100 -15.07 -11.08 -6.35
N GLY A 101 -14.58 -12.31 -6.13
CA GLY A 101 -13.58 -12.95 -6.96
C GLY A 101 -14.01 -13.06 -8.44
N LYS A 102 -15.28 -13.36 -8.70
CA LYS A 102 -15.85 -13.37 -10.07
C LYS A 102 -15.94 -11.99 -10.71
N LEU A 103 -16.25 -10.95 -9.93
CA LEU A 103 -16.38 -9.58 -10.42
C LEU A 103 -15.02 -8.98 -10.79
N ILE A 104 -13.98 -9.29 -10.02
CA ILE A 104 -12.62 -8.76 -10.24
C ILE A 104 -11.73 -9.69 -11.07
N GLY A 105 -12.11 -10.98 -11.19
CA GLY A 105 -11.40 -11.96 -12.02
C GLY A 105 -10.16 -12.54 -11.33
N ILE A 106 -10.08 -12.40 -10.02
CA ILE A 106 -8.95 -12.82 -9.20
C ILE A 106 -9.51 -13.67 -8.04
N PRO A 107 -9.06 -14.91 -7.87
CA PRO A 107 -9.46 -15.73 -6.73
C PRO A 107 -8.98 -15.12 -5.41
N ILE A 108 -9.84 -15.21 -4.38
CA ILE A 108 -9.61 -14.62 -3.05
C ILE A 108 -9.65 -15.75 -2.03
N VAL A 109 -8.60 -15.85 -1.21
CA VAL A 109 -8.50 -16.85 -0.14
C VAL A 109 -8.43 -16.12 1.21
N PRO A 110 -9.39 -16.36 2.11
CA PRO A 110 -9.33 -15.87 3.49
C PRO A 110 -8.13 -16.45 4.24
N THR A 111 -7.37 -15.60 4.93
CA THR A 111 -6.18 -16.02 5.67
C THR A 111 -6.09 -15.36 7.04
N VAL A 112 -5.50 -16.10 7.98
CA VAL A 112 -5.03 -15.57 9.26
C VAL A 112 -3.57 -15.97 9.39
N ALA A 113 -2.69 -15.14 8.81
CA ALA A 113 -1.27 -15.47 8.67
C ALA A 113 -0.59 -15.82 10.01
N ALA A 114 -0.94 -15.10 11.08
CA ALA A 114 -0.41 -15.33 12.43
C ALA A 114 -0.73 -16.73 12.99
N ARG A 115 -1.86 -17.33 12.57
CA ARG A 115 -2.31 -18.67 12.97
C ARG A 115 -2.05 -19.73 11.91
N ARG A 116 -1.44 -19.35 10.78
CA ARG A 116 -1.25 -20.20 9.59
C ARG A 116 -2.55 -20.80 9.03
N GLN A 117 -3.68 -20.11 9.21
CA GLN A 117 -4.97 -20.55 8.64
C GLN A 117 -5.12 -19.99 7.22
N GLY A 118 -5.65 -20.82 6.31
CA GLY A 118 -5.84 -20.49 4.89
C GLY A 118 -4.57 -20.60 4.03
N ILE A 119 -3.41 -20.96 4.60
CA ILE A 119 -2.14 -21.04 3.85
C ILE A 119 -2.13 -22.22 2.87
N ASP A 120 -2.62 -23.39 3.29
CA ASP A 120 -2.65 -24.57 2.41
C ASP A 120 -3.61 -24.35 1.23
N GLU A 121 -4.78 -23.75 1.48
CA GLU A 121 -5.76 -23.36 0.46
C GLU A 121 -5.19 -22.29 -0.50
N LEU A 122 -4.42 -21.34 0.04
CA LEU A 122 -3.73 -20.33 -0.76
C LEU A 122 -2.70 -20.98 -1.70
N LEU A 123 -1.87 -21.89 -1.20
CA LEU A 123 -0.89 -22.62 -2.00
C LEU A 123 -1.55 -23.53 -3.03
N ASP A 124 -2.65 -24.20 -2.66
CA ASP A 124 -3.48 -24.98 -3.59
C ASP A 124 -4.05 -24.11 -4.70
N THR A 125 -4.56 -22.93 -4.36
CA THR A 125 -5.09 -21.97 -5.34
C THR A 125 -3.97 -21.45 -6.26
N MET A 126 -2.77 -21.19 -5.73
CA MET A 126 -1.62 -20.83 -6.56
C MET A 126 -1.21 -21.96 -7.51
N ILE A 127 -1.16 -23.22 -7.05
CA ILE A 127 -0.91 -24.37 -7.92
C ILE A 127 -1.99 -24.45 -9.00
N LYS A 128 -3.26 -24.27 -8.64
CA LYS A 128 -4.36 -24.25 -9.61
C LYS A 128 -4.19 -23.14 -10.64
N ILE A 129 -3.80 -21.92 -10.26
CA ILE A 129 -3.55 -20.82 -11.22
C ILE A 129 -2.33 -21.12 -12.11
N TYR A 130 -1.32 -21.81 -11.56
CA TYR A 130 -0.11 -22.19 -12.28
C TYR A 130 -0.39 -23.30 -13.32
N GLU A 131 -1.06 -24.37 -12.89
CA GLU A 131 -1.37 -25.57 -13.70
C GLU A 131 -2.60 -25.40 -14.60
N SER A 132 -3.64 -24.73 -14.10
CA SER A 132 -4.93 -24.62 -14.78
C SER A 132 -4.96 -23.42 -15.70
N SER A 133 -5.50 -23.64 -16.90
CA SER A 133 -5.77 -22.58 -17.87
C SER A 133 -7.07 -21.81 -17.56
N ASP A 134 -8.00 -22.35 -16.74
CA ASP A 134 -9.30 -21.74 -16.41
C ASP A 134 -9.71 -22.02 -14.95
N ILE A 135 -10.15 -20.98 -14.24
CA ILE A 135 -10.74 -21.04 -12.87
C ILE A 135 -12.28 -20.99 -12.94
N ILE A 136 -12.82 -20.65 -14.11
CA ILE A 136 -14.24 -20.37 -14.35
C ILE A 136 -14.69 -21.21 -15.55
N ASP A 137 -15.77 -21.97 -15.41
CA ASP A 137 -16.35 -22.73 -16.51
C ASP A 137 -17.01 -21.82 -17.58
N PRO A 138 -17.35 -22.33 -18.77
CA PRO A 138 -18.04 -21.55 -19.81
C PRO A 138 -19.38 -20.94 -19.38
N ASP A 139 -19.96 -21.42 -18.28
CA ASP A 139 -21.24 -20.94 -17.72
C ASP A 139 -21.04 -19.85 -16.63
N GLY A 140 -19.80 -19.41 -16.38
CA GLY A 140 -19.47 -18.34 -15.44
C GLY A 140 -19.46 -18.78 -13.97
N ARG A 141 -19.43 -20.09 -13.69
CA ARG A 141 -19.25 -20.63 -12.35
C ARG A 141 -17.76 -20.75 -12.08
N LEU A 142 -17.32 -20.37 -10.88
CA LEU A 142 -16.02 -20.86 -10.39
C LEU A 142 -16.14 -22.38 -10.42
N ILE A 143 -15.18 -23.05 -11.05
CA ILE A 143 -15.14 -24.51 -10.99
C ILE A 143 -15.04 -24.83 -9.50
N ASP A 144 -16.08 -25.46 -8.94
CA ASP A 144 -16.20 -25.85 -7.53
C ASP A 144 -15.24 -27.02 -7.19
N SER A 145 -14.03 -26.98 -7.76
CA SER A 145 -12.91 -27.85 -7.44
C SER A 145 -12.30 -27.53 -6.07
N VAL A 146 -12.88 -26.60 -5.32
CA VAL A 146 -12.56 -26.43 -3.89
C VAL A 146 -12.94 -27.70 -3.11
N LYS A 147 -13.74 -28.62 -3.69
CA LYS A 147 -14.11 -29.90 -3.08
C LYS A 147 -13.79 -31.18 -3.85
N ASP A 148 -13.17 -31.11 -5.03
CA ASP A 148 -12.74 -32.32 -5.73
C ASP A 148 -11.26 -32.61 -5.45
N ASP A 149 -11.03 -33.23 -4.29
CA ASP A 149 -9.80 -33.96 -3.97
C ASP A 149 -9.40 -34.92 -5.09
N GLU A 150 -10.36 -35.39 -5.92
CA GLU A 150 -10.11 -36.27 -7.06
C GLU A 150 -9.14 -35.70 -8.10
N LEU A 151 -9.09 -34.38 -8.32
CA LEU A 151 -8.20 -33.80 -9.35
C LEU A 151 -6.75 -33.77 -8.87
N ILE A 152 -6.55 -33.49 -7.57
CA ILE A 152 -5.26 -33.51 -6.89
C ILE A 152 -4.82 -34.96 -6.63
N GLU A 153 -5.72 -35.86 -6.21
CA GLU A 153 -5.46 -37.29 -6.04
C GLU A 153 -5.15 -37.98 -7.36
N ARG A 154 -5.80 -37.63 -8.47
CA ARG A 154 -5.51 -38.22 -9.79
C ARG A 154 -4.13 -37.81 -10.29
N TYR A 155 -3.70 -36.58 -10.00
CA TYR A 155 -2.34 -36.11 -10.28
C TYR A 155 -1.32 -36.81 -9.37
N HIS A 156 -1.60 -36.94 -8.07
CA HIS A 156 -0.75 -37.69 -7.13
C HIS A 156 -0.65 -39.17 -7.50
N HIS A 157 -1.73 -39.81 -7.95
CA HIS A 157 -1.73 -41.20 -8.38
C HIS A 157 -0.96 -41.40 -9.70
N LEU A 158 -1.01 -40.43 -10.63
CA LEU A 158 -0.20 -40.43 -11.85
C LEU A 158 1.30 -40.28 -11.52
N ILE A 159 1.64 -39.32 -10.67
CA ILE A 159 3.02 -39.06 -10.23
C ILE A 159 3.59 -40.21 -9.37
N GLU A 160 2.80 -40.82 -8.48
CA GLU A 160 3.21 -41.98 -7.68
C GLU A 160 3.42 -43.26 -8.53
N LEU A 161 2.59 -43.48 -9.55
CA LEU A 161 2.79 -44.56 -10.52
C LEU A 161 4.05 -44.35 -11.37
N GLU A 162 4.34 -43.10 -11.76
CA GLU A 162 5.53 -42.75 -12.54
C GLU A 162 6.82 -42.85 -11.72
N HIS A 163 6.79 -42.51 -10.43
CA HIS A 163 7.94 -42.68 -9.52
C HIS A 163 8.26 -44.15 -9.21
N ARG A 164 7.28 -45.07 -9.18
CA ARG A 164 7.55 -46.52 -9.00
C ARG A 164 8.29 -47.16 -10.18
N HIS A 165 8.19 -46.59 -11.37
CA HIS A 165 8.79 -47.15 -12.58
C HIS A 165 10.15 -46.56 -12.97
N GLY A 166 10.74 -45.71 -12.12
CA GLY A 166 12.17 -45.36 -12.19
C GLY A 166 12.62 -44.67 -13.47
N LYS A 167 11.72 -44.05 -14.24
CA LYS A 167 12.09 -43.27 -15.42
C LYS A 167 12.41 -41.84 -15.04
N LYS A 168 13.68 -41.45 -15.17
CA LYS A 168 14.09 -40.04 -15.20
C LYS A 168 13.89 -39.51 -16.62
N HIS A 169 13.02 -38.54 -16.77
CA HIS A 169 12.86 -37.79 -18.01
C HIS A 169 13.28 -36.33 -17.81
N SER A 170 13.83 -35.75 -18.88
CA SER A 170 14.33 -34.38 -18.97
C SER A 170 13.17 -33.46 -19.34
N ALA A 171 13.25 -32.17 -18.99
CA ALA A 171 12.23 -31.15 -19.25
C ALA A 171 11.78 -30.99 -20.72
N SER A 172 12.42 -31.72 -21.65
CA SER A 172 12.09 -31.79 -23.08
C SER A 172 11.00 -32.82 -23.43
N ASP A 173 10.60 -33.70 -22.51
CA ASP A 173 9.68 -34.82 -22.83
C ASP A 173 8.18 -34.45 -22.71
N ILE A 174 7.86 -33.19 -22.39
CA ILE A 174 6.49 -32.65 -22.33
C ILE A 174 6.19 -31.82 -23.59
N GLU A 175 6.38 -32.39 -24.79
CA GLU A 175 5.79 -31.85 -26.01
C GLU A 175 4.60 -32.71 -26.43
N GLY A 176 3.43 -32.37 -25.86
CA GLY A 176 2.13 -32.85 -26.31
C GLY A 176 1.46 -31.76 -27.14
N ASN A 177 1.25 -32.02 -28.42
CA ASN A 177 0.66 -31.15 -29.43
C ASN A 177 -0.85 -30.84 -29.17
N ARG A 178 -1.16 -30.20 -28.05
CA ARG A 178 -2.47 -29.61 -27.74
C ARG A 178 -2.27 -28.11 -27.60
N PRO A 179 -3.18 -27.26 -28.10
CA PRO A 179 -3.07 -25.83 -27.88
C PRO A 179 -3.17 -25.58 -26.37
N LEU A 180 -2.01 -25.35 -25.75
CA LEU A 180 -1.91 -24.61 -24.50
C LEU A 180 -2.65 -23.28 -24.76
N HIS A 181 -3.59 -22.91 -23.89
CA HIS A 181 -4.18 -21.56 -23.73
C HIS A 181 -5.68 -21.40 -24.10
N SER A 182 -6.49 -21.24 -23.05
CA SER A 182 -7.68 -20.38 -22.92
C SER A 182 -7.99 -20.38 -21.41
N ILE A 183 -7.48 -19.46 -20.56
CA ILE A 183 -7.79 -18.07 -20.13
C ILE A 183 -8.76 -17.97 -18.93
N VAL A 184 -8.17 -17.91 -17.72
CA VAL A 184 -8.66 -17.15 -16.54
C VAL A 184 -9.34 -15.87 -17.01
N ARG A 185 -10.64 -15.72 -16.77
CA ARG A 185 -11.48 -14.65 -17.34
C ARG A 185 -10.76 -13.30 -17.30
N HIS A 186 -10.43 -12.79 -18.49
CA HIS A 186 -9.68 -11.55 -18.65
C HIS A 186 -10.61 -10.36 -18.36
N ILE A 187 -10.64 -9.93 -17.10
CA ILE A 187 -11.49 -8.80 -16.68
C ILE A 187 -10.78 -7.50 -17.03
N HIS A 188 -11.46 -6.70 -17.83
CA HIS A 188 -11.04 -5.34 -18.14
C HIS A 188 -11.91 -4.38 -17.36
N ILE A 189 -11.30 -3.54 -16.54
CA ILE A 189 -12.02 -2.46 -15.88
C ILE A 189 -12.48 -1.49 -16.97
N ASN A 190 -13.79 -1.25 -17.01
CA ASN A 190 -14.39 -0.33 -17.97
C ASN A 190 -14.32 1.09 -17.43
N TYR A 191 -13.54 1.94 -18.09
CA TYR A 191 -13.35 3.35 -17.68
C TYR A 191 -14.40 4.31 -18.26
N GLY A 192 -15.48 3.78 -18.82
CA GLY A 192 -16.52 4.56 -19.50
C GLY A 192 -16.17 4.83 -20.97
N SER A 193 -17.19 5.17 -21.75
CA SER A 193 -17.09 5.23 -23.21
C SER A 193 -16.03 6.19 -23.74
N THR A 194 -15.81 7.31 -23.05
CA THR A 194 -14.86 8.35 -23.48
C THR A 194 -13.42 7.88 -23.30
N ILE A 195 -13.10 7.36 -22.11
CA ILE A 195 -11.75 6.86 -21.80
C ILE A 195 -11.45 5.59 -22.60
N GLU A 196 -12.42 4.68 -22.77
CA GLU A 196 -12.23 3.49 -23.60
C GLU A 196 -11.95 3.81 -25.07
N LYS A 197 -12.59 4.84 -25.62
CA LYS A 197 -12.30 5.32 -26.98
C LYS A 197 -10.87 5.87 -27.09
N ALA A 198 -10.45 6.67 -26.11
CA ALA A 198 -9.09 7.20 -26.05
C ALA A 198 -8.05 6.08 -25.98
N ILE A 199 -8.24 5.11 -25.07
CA ILE A 199 -7.41 3.90 -24.97
C ILE A 199 -7.37 3.16 -26.31
N GLY A 200 -8.52 2.97 -26.94
CA GLY A 200 -8.63 2.30 -28.24
C GLY A 200 -7.87 3.02 -29.35
N ASN A 201 -7.89 4.35 -29.39
CA ASN A 201 -7.18 5.15 -30.39
C ASN A 201 -5.66 5.09 -30.18
N ILE A 202 -5.19 5.26 -28.94
CA ILE A 202 -3.76 5.16 -28.61
C ILE A 202 -3.24 3.75 -28.93
N LYS A 203 -4.00 2.69 -28.57
CA LYS A 203 -3.66 1.30 -28.90
C LYS A 203 -3.45 1.05 -30.39
N LYS A 204 -4.26 1.67 -31.27
CA LYS A 204 -4.12 1.53 -32.72
C LYS A 204 -2.82 2.11 -33.27
N ILE A 205 -2.27 3.14 -32.62
CA ILE A 205 -0.98 3.70 -33.01
C ILE A 205 0.15 2.86 -32.42
N LEU A 206 -0.02 2.36 -31.19
CA LEU A 206 0.93 1.46 -30.53
C LEU A 206 1.08 0.10 -31.25
N SER A 207 0.08 -0.38 -31.99
CA SER A 207 0.20 -1.64 -32.75
C SER A 207 1.25 -1.59 -33.86
N ALA A 208 1.69 -0.40 -34.29
CA ALA A 208 2.82 -0.27 -35.21
C ALA A 208 4.17 -0.72 -34.60
N ASN A 209 4.23 -0.87 -33.27
CA ASN A 209 5.42 -1.29 -32.51
C ASN A 209 5.25 -2.67 -31.88
N GLU A 210 4.44 -3.56 -32.47
CA GLU A 210 4.29 -4.94 -31.97
C GLU A 210 5.66 -5.62 -31.79
N GLY A 211 5.89 -6.17 -30.59
CA GLY A 211 7.18 -6.78 -30.19
C GLY A 211 8.20 -5.83 -29.55
N ALA A 212 7.91 -4.52 -29.46
CA ALA A 212 8.79 -3.56 -28.78
C ALA A 212 8.52 -3.45 -27.25
N TYR A 213 7.47 -4.11 -26.75
CA TYR A 213 6.99 -3.98 -25.37
C TYR A 213 6.64 -5.33 -24.71
N ASP A 214 7.57 -6.28 -24.72
CA ASP A 214 7.42 -7.65 -24.17
C ASP A 214 6.99 -7.74 -22.70
N SER A 215 7.00 -6.63 -21.97
CA SER A 215 6.69 -6.57 -20.54
C SER A 215 5.32 -5.97 -20.21
N PHE A 216 4.65 -5.31 -21.15
CA PHE A 216 3.39 -4.61 -20.88
C PHE A 216 2.36 -4.81 -21.99
N THR A 217 1.09 -4.87 -21.63
CA THR A 217 0.02 -4.91 -22.63
C THR A 217 -0.15 -3.53 -23.30
N PRO A 218 -0.55 -3.46 -24.59
CA PRO A 218 -0.84 -2.19 -25.26
C PRO A 218 -1.90 -1.36 -24.52
N ARG A 219 -2.85 -2.03 -23.84
CA ARG A 219 -3.87 -1.36 -23.03
C ARG A 219 -3.24 -0.67 -21.82
N TYR A 220 -2.40 -1.38 -21.08
CA TYR A 220 -1.71 -0.80 -19.92
C TYR A 220 -0.86 0.40 -20.32
N ILE A 221 -0.11 0.31 -21.42
CA ILE A 221 0.70 1.42 -21.95
C ILE A 221 -0.20 2.63 -22.27
N ALA A 222 -1.33 2.42 -22.95
CA ALA A 222 -2.27 3.50 -23.27
C ALA A 222 -2.85 4.18 -22.01
N ILE A 223 -3.23 3.40 -20.99
CA ILE A 223 -3.71 3.93 -19.70
C ILE A 223 -2.59 4.73 -19.02
N ALA A 224 -1.38 4.18 -18.94
CA ALA A 224 -0.24 4.83 -18.30
C ALA A 224 0.20 6.12 -19.02
N LEU A 225 0.08 6.17 -20.35
CA LEU A 225 0.31 7.38 -21.14
C LEU A 225 -0.71 8.47 -20.81
N LEU A 226 -2.00 8.14 -20.72
CA LEU A 226 -3.05 9.08 -20.27
C LEU A 226 -2.86 9.55 -18.83
N GLN A 227 -2.06 8.83 -18.04
CA GLN A 227 -1.71 9.18 -16.66
C GLN A 227 -0.36 9.88 -16.52
N HIS A 228 0.34 10.17 -17.64
CA HIS A 228 1.69 10.74 -17.65
C HIS A 228 2.72 9.96 -16.81
N ASP A 229 2.69 8.63 -16.90
CA ASP A 229 3.69 7.80 -16.24
C ASP A 229 5.07 7.96 -16.91
N LYS A 230 6.01 8.54 -16.17
CA LYS A 230 7.34 8.89 -16.69
C LYS A 230 8.15 7.70 -17.20
N ASP A 231 8.03 6.53 -16.58
CA ASP A 231 8.83 5.38 -17.03
C ASP A 231 8.24 4.79 -18.31
N ILE A 232 6.91 4.80 -18.45
CA ILE A 232 6.24 4.37 -19.69
C ILE A 232 6.45 5.39 -20.82
N GLU A 233 6.39 6.70 -20.53
CA GLU A 233 6.78 7.72 -21.50
C GLU A 233 8.23 7.54 -21.96
N GLY A 234 9.14 7.22 -21.03
CA GLY A 234 10.54 6.90 -21.34
C GLY A 234 10.69 5.66 -22.22
N LEU A 235 9.89 4.61 -21.99
CA LEU A 235 9.85 3.42 -22.84
C LEU A 235 9.35 3.74 -24.25
N VAL A 236 8.25 4.48 -24.35
CA VAL A 236 7.60 4.83 -25.63
C VAL A 236 8.45 5.83 -26.42
N ALA A 237 9.28 6.64 -25.76
CA ALA A 237 10.26 7.54 -26.40
C ALA A 237 11.30 6.81 -27.27
N CYS A 238 11.51 5.51 -27.04
CA CYS A 238 12.36 4.68 -27.90
C CYS A 238 11.68 4.23 -29.20
N PHE A 239 10.38 4.45 -29.37
CA PHE A 239 9.64 4.01 -30.54
C PHE A 239 9.78 4.99 -31.70
N ALA A 240 9.85 4.46 -32.93
CA ALA A 240 10.02 5.28 -34.12
C ALA A 240 8.84 6.24 -34.38
N ASN A 241 7.64 5.90 -33.90
CA ASN A 241 6.42 6.70 -34.01
C ASN A 241 6.06 7.43 -32.70
N TYR A 242 7.03 7.68 -31.81
CA TYR A 242 6.80 8.38 -30.54
C TYR A 242 5.98 9.68 -30.70
N ASP A 243 6.33 10.50 -31.68
CA ASP A 243 5.65 11.79 -31.93
C ASP A 243 4.16 11.62 -32.25
N ASP A 244 3.80 10.56 -32.97
CA ASP A 244 2.41 10.25 -33.31
C ASP A 244 1.64 9.73 -32.09
N VAL A 245 2.30 8.92 -31.25
CA VAL A 245 1.72 8.42 -29.99
C VAL A 245 1.43 9.58 -29.03
N VAL A 246 2.39 10.50 -28.86
CA VAL A 246 2.25 11.68 -28.00
C VAL A 246 1.16 12.63 -28.51
N LYS A 247 1.15 12.93 -29.81
CA LYS A 247 0.08 13.75 -30.40
C LYS A 247 -1.30 13.15 -30.17
N CYS A 248 -1.45 11.85 -30.39
CA CYS A 248 -2.72 11.17 -30.15
C CYS A 248 -3.12 11.21 -28.68
N ARG A 249 -2.20 10.95 -27.75
CA ARG A 249 -2.45 11.08 -26.32
C ARG A 249 -2.97 12.48 -25.98
N ASP A 250 -2.26 13.53 -26.39
CA ASP A 250 -2.62 14.92 -26.05
C ASP A 250 -3.97 15.34 -26.67
N GLU A 251 -4.30 14.84 -27.87
CA GLU A 251 -5.60 15.05 -28.49
C GLU A 251 -6.74 14.34 -27.76
N GLU A 252 -6.53 13.09 -27.35
CA GLU A 252 -7.51 12.31 -26.61
C GLU A 252 -7.70 12.82 -25.18
N GLU A 253 -6.64 13.28 -24.52
CA GLU A 253 -6.71 13.92 -23.20
C GLU A 253 -7.59 15.17 -23.23
N LYS A 254 -7.43 16.04 -24.24
CA LYS A 254 -8.29 17.23 -24.42
C LYS A 254 -9.76 16.84 -24.63
N LYS A 255 -10.04 15.73 -25.32
CA LYS A 255 -11.42 15.23 -25.49
C LYS A 255 -11.99 14.75 -24.16
N ILE A 256 -11.20 14.01 -23.38
CA ILE A 256 -11.59 13.57 -22.03
C ILE A 256 -11.89 14.77 -21.14
N GLU A 257 -11.00 15.76 -21.09
CA GLU A 257 -11.18 16.95 -20.26
C GLU A 257 -12.41 17.76 -20.68
N ALA A 258 -12.66 17.91 -22.00
CA ALA A 258 -13.83 18.63 -22.50
C ALA A 258 -15.16 17.93 -22.16
N GLU A 259 -15.20 16.59 -22.21
CA GLU A 259 -16.43 15.82 -21.97
C GLU A 259 -16.68 15.57 -20.47
N LEU A 260 -15.65 15.17 -19.71
CA LEU A 260 -15.77 14.80 -18.30
C LEU A 260 -15.51 15.97 -17.34
N ARG A 261 -15.02 17.11 -17.84
CA ARG A 261 -14.65 18.29 -17.03
C ARG A 261 -13.65 17.95 -15.92
N SER A 262 -12.80 16.96 -16.16
CA SER A 262 -11.79 16.45 -15.23
C SER A 262 -10.57 16.00 -16.03
N PRO A 263 -9.34 16.25 -15.55
CA PRO A 263 -8.13 15.72 -16.18
C PRO A 263 -8.18 14.20 -16.34
N ALA A 264 -7.55 13.65 -17.38
CA ALA A 264 -7.58 12.22 -17.67
C ALA A 264 -7.08 11.36 -16.51
N VAL A 265 -6.02 11.80 -15.82
CA VAL A 265 -5.49 11.16 -14.61
C VAL A 265 -6.60 10.97 -13.56
N ASN A 266 -7.31 12.05 -13.22
CA ASN A 266 -8.35 12.04 -12.19
C ASN A 266 -9.55 11.20 -12.63
N ALA A 267 -9.98 11.34 -13.90
CA ALA A 267 -11.10 10.58 -14.43
C ALA A 267 -10.85 9.06 -14.41
N ILE A 268 -9.62 8.62 -14.69
CA ILE A 268 -9.23 7.21 -14.58
C ILE A 268 -9.23 6.76 -13.11
N MET A 269 -8.73 7.60 -12.19
CA MET A 269 -8.77 7.30 -10.75
C MET A 269 -10.21 7.16 -10.24
N ASP A 270 -11.08 8.09 -10.60
CA ASP A 270 -12.51 8.06 -10.24
C ASP A 270 -13.18 6.79 -10.76
N ALA A 271 -12.87 6.37 -11.99
CA ALA A 271 -13.41 5.15 -12.56
C ALA A 271 -12.90 3.87 -11.86
N LYS A 272 -11.63 3.86 -11.40
CA LYS A 272 -11.08 2.77 -10.57
C LYS A 272 -11.80 2.67 -9.22
N TYR A 273 -11.96 3.79 -8.51
CA TYR A 273 -12.72 3.82 -7.26
C TYR A 273 -14.19 3.48 -7.48
N GLY A 274 -14.80 3.93 -8.57
CA GLY A 274 -16.15 3.56 -8.97
C GLY A 274 -16.32 2.06 -9.20
N PHE A 275 -15.34 1.41 -9.85
CA PHE A 275 -15.32 -0.05 -10.01
C PHE A 275 -15.23 -0.78 -8.67
N ILE A 276 -14.31 -0.37 -7.79
CA ILE A 276 -14.14 -0.96 -6.45
C ILE A 276 -15.42 -0.79 -5.62
N ALA A 277 -15.93 0.43 -5.53
CA ALA A 277 -17.14 0.74 -4.78
C ALA A 277 -18.35 -0.02 -5.33
N GLY A 278 -18.46 -0.17 -6.65
CA GLY A 278 -19.47 -1.00 -7.30
C GLY A 278 -19.35 -2.48 -6.92
N ALA A 279 -18.14 -3.05 -7.00
CA ALA A 279 -17.90 -4.45 -6.65
C ALA A 279 -18.18 -4.74 -5.17
N LEU A 280 -17.73 -3.85 -4.27
CA LEU A 280 -17.98 -3.99 -2.84
C LEU A 280 -19.46 -3.78 -2.51
N LYS A 281 -20.17 -2.86 -3.16
CA LYS A 281 -21.61 -2.67 -2.92
C LYS A 281 -22.43 -3.93 -3.18
N GLU A 282 -22.02 -4.77 -4.14
CA GLU A 282 -22.72 -6.01 -4.48
C GLU A 282 -22.30 -7.20 -3.60
N THR A 283 -21.15 -7.12 -2.91
CA THR A 283 -20.52 -8.29 -2.27
C THR A 283 -20.20 -8.12 -0.80
N PHE A 284 -20.14 -6.89 -0.31
CA PHE A 284 -19.75 -6.54 1.05
C PHE A 284 -20.93 -5.93 1.79
N GLU A 285 -21.38 -6.62 2.84
CA GLU A 285 -22.37 -6.12 3.79
C GLU A 285 -21.65 -5.77 5.10
N PRO A 286 -21.34 -4.48 5.35
CA PRO A 286 -20.82 -4.08 6.65
C PRO A 286 -21.91 -4.32 7.71
N VAL A 287 -21.51 -4.74 8.91
CA VAL A 287 -22.47 -4.78 10.01
C VAL A 287 -22.99 -3.39 10.28
N GLU A 288 -24.31 -3.23 10.26
CA GLU A 288 -24.96 -2.09 10.89
C GLU A 288 -24.61 -2.14 12.38
N VAL A 289 -23.59 -1.39 12.78
CA VAL A 289 -23.31 -1.16 14.18
C VAL A 289 -24.53 -0.44 14.73
N ASP A 290 -25.34 -1.13 15.55
CA ASP A 290 -26.45 -0.51 16.24
C ASP A 290 -25.89 0.70 17.00
N PRO A 291 -26.33 1.93 16.68
CA PRO A 291 -25.82 3.14 17.31
C PRO A 291 -26.04 3.16 18.84
N ASN A 292 -26.80 2.19 19.38
CA ASN A 292 -27.05 2.00 20.80
C ASN A 292 -26.13 0.96 21.48
N VAL A 293 -25.22 0.28 20.78
CA VAL A 293 -24.20 -0.56 21.44
C VAL A 293 -23.11 0.34 22.01
N PHE A 294 -23.35 0.78 23.25
CA PHE A 294 -22.43 1.62 24.01
C PHE A 294 -21.19 0.84 24.46
N THR A 295 -20.18 0.75 23.60
CA THR A 295 -18.79 0.59 24.05
C THR A 295 -18.30 1.94 24.63
N PRO A 296 -17.43 1.94 25.66
CA PRO A 296 -16.90 3.18 26.26
C PRO A 296 -16.22 4.10 25.24
N THR A 297 -15.69 3.54 24.14
CA THR A 297 -15.11 4.23 22.98
C THR A 297 -16.12 5.16 22.28
N THR A 298 -17.36 4.70 22.07
CA THR A 298 -18.40 5.39 21.29
C THR A 298 -18.94 6.65 21.98
N ARG A 299 -18.90 6.71 23.32
CA ARG A 299 -19.27 7.92 24.08
C ARG A 299 -18.23 9.03 23.93
N ILE A 300 -16.95 8.65 23.93
CA ILE A 300 -15.84 9.58 23.70
C ILE A 300 -15.93 10.09 22.26
N ASP A 301 -16.21 9.23 21.30
CA ASP A 301 -16.34 9.61 19.89
C ASP A 301 -17.44 10.63 19.66
N LYS A 302 -18.64 10.45 20.24
CA LYS A 302 -19.74 11.42 20.10
C LYS A 302 -19.41 12.80 20.67
N ILE A 303 -18.57 12.86 21.71
CA ILE A 303 -18.15 14.11 22.35
C ILE A 303 -17.02 14.77 21.55
N VAL A 304 -16.03 13.98 21.12
CA VAL A 304 -14.85 14.43 20.37
C VAL A 304 -15.18 14.84 18.93
N THR A 305 -16.16 14.20 18.29
CA THR A 305 -16.53 14.46 16.88
C THR A 305 -17.64 15.50 16.71
N ASN A 306 -18.21 16.02 17.81
CA ASN A 306 -19.24 17.03 17.72
C ASN A 306 -18.68 18.33 17.11
N LYS A 307 -19.33 18.83 16.04
CA LYS A 307 -18.93 20.00 15.25
C LYS A 307 -18.56 21.25 16.08
N TYR A 308 -19.12 21.42 17.28
CA TYR A 308 -18.83 22.58 18.14
C TYR A 308 -17.88 22.26 19.31
N LEU A 309 -17.94 21.04 19.87
CA LEU A 309 -17.07 20.62 20.98
C LEU A 309 -15.70 20.11 20.53
N ALA A 310 -15.57 19.71 19.25
CA ALA A 310 -14.32 19.21 18.66
C ALA A 310 -13.16 20.20 18.81
N TYR A 311 -13.37 21.49 18.52
CA TYR A 311 -12.29 22.49 18.58
C TYR A 311 -11.83 22.80 20.02
N PRO A 312 -12.71 23.05 21.01
CA PRO A 312 -12.29 23.22 22.40
C PRO A 312 -11.59 22.00 22.98
N ILE A 313 -12.08 20.79 22.67
CA ILE A 313 -11.46 19.54 23.15
C ILE A 313 -10.08 19.36 22.53
N PHE A 314 -9.95 19.61 21.23
CA PHE A 314 -8.67 19.58 20.55
C PHE A 314 -7.67 20.56 21.16
N ALA A 315 -8.07 21.82 21.36
CA ALA A 315 -7.24 22.83 22.01
C ALA A 315 -6.85 22.42 23.44
N LEU A 316 -7.78 21.82 24.20
CA LEU A 316 -7.52 21.34 25.55
C LEU A 316 -6.51 20.19 25.57
N ILE A 317 -6.62 19.23 24.66
CA ILE A 317 -5.69 18.09 24.55
C ILE A 317 -4.28 18.58 24.20
N ILE A 318 -4.17 19.49 23.22
CA ILE A 318 -2.88 20.08 22.86
C ILE A 318 -2.30 20.90 24.02
N TYR A 319 -3.13 21.68 24.72
CA TYR A 319 -2.71 22.41 25.92
C TYR A 319 -2.20 21.46 27.00
N LEU A 320 -2.93 20.39 27.32
CA LEU A 320 -2.51 19.40 28.32
C LEU A 320 -1.22 18.70 27.91
N MET A 321 -1.05 18.38 26.63
CA MET A 321 0.18 17.80 26.10
C MET A 321 1.39 18.72 26.33
N PHE A 322 1.28 20.00 25.98
CA PHE A 322 2.35 20.97 26.20
C PHE A 322 2.60 21.22 27.69
N GLN A 323 1.54 21.36 28.48
CA GLN A 323 1.65 21.55 29.92
C GLN A 323 2.36 20.37 30.59
N ALA A 324 1.99 19.14 30.23
CA ALA A 324 2.66 17.94 30.73
C ALA A 324 4.12 17.90 30.28
N THR A 325 4.41 18.22 29.01
CA THR A 325 5.77 18.23 28.46
C THR A 325 6.68 19.18 29.22
N PHE A 326 6.27 20.44 29.41
CA PHE A 326 7.09 21.42 30.11
C PHE A 326 7.14 21.12 31.61
N SER A 327 6.00 20.84 32.25
CA SER A 327 5.96 20.62 33.70
C SER A 327 6.73 19.38 34.14
N LEU A 328 6.58 18.26 33.42
CA LEU A 328 7.31 17.02 33.75
C LEU A 328 8.76 17.09 33.28
N GLY A 329 9.02 17.83 32.21
CA GLY A 329 10.35 17.97 31.64
C GLY A 329 11.26 18.94 32.39
N GLN A 330 10.72 19.89 33.17
CA GLN A 330 11.53 20.74 34.06
C GLN A 330 12.35 19.93 35.07
N TYR A 331 11.78 18.90 35.70
CA TYR A 331 12.50 18.10 36.69
C TYR A 331 13.81 17.47 36.16
N PRO A 332 13.80 16.70 35.05
CA PRO A 332 15.03 16.16 34.48
C PRO A 332 15.93 17.23 33.84
N MET A 333 15.37 18.34 33.34
CA MET A 333 16.15 19.50 32.89
C MET A 333 17.05 20.02 34.02
N ASP A 334 16.46 20.31 35.18
CA ASP A 334 17.16 20.86 36.34
C ASP A 334 18.23 19.90 36.87
N TRP A 335 17.97 18.59 36.82
CA TRP A 335 18.95 17.56 37.21
C TRP A 335 20.16 17.52 36.28
N ILE A 336 19.93 17.60 34.97
CA ILE A 336 21.01 17.62 33.98
C ILE A 336 21.81 18.91 34.12
N ASP A 337 21.13 20.05 34.26
CA ASP A 337 21.77 21.35 34.40
C ASP A 337 22.66 21.40 35.67
N SER A 338 22.10 20.98 36.80
CA SER A 338 22.86 20.84 38.06
C SER A 338 24.04 19.87 37.93
N GLY A 339 23.86 18.77 37.17
CA GLY A 339 24.93 17.82 36.90
C GLY A 339 26.08 18.40 36.06
N VAL A 340 25.74 19.20 35.05
CA VAL A 340 26.70 19.93 34.21
C VAL A 340 27.43 20.99 35.03
N GLU A 341 26.75 21.71 35.92
CA GLU A 341 27.35 22.67 36.86
C GLU A 341 28.34 21.99 37.81
N VAL A 342 27.96 20.86 38.42
CA VAL A 342 28.86 20.10 39.31
C VAL A 342 30.09 19.59 38.56
N LEU A 343 29.91 19.05 37.36
CA LEU A 343 31.00 18.56 36.52
C LEU A 343 31.95 19.69 36.13
N SER A 344 31.41 20.82 35.68
CA SER A 344 32.19 22.00 35.30
C SER A 344 32.94 22.57 36.51
N GLY A 345 32.31 22.66 37.69
CA GLY A 345 32.95 23.08 38.94
C GLY A 345 34.09 22.16 39.38
N TRP A 346 33.89 20.84 39.26
CA TRP A 346 34.95 19.87 39.53
C TRP A 346 36.15 20.03 38.58
N LEU A 347 35.91 20.13 37.27
CA LEU A 347 36.96 20.37 36.28
C LEU A 347 37.70 21.70 36.51
N ARG A 348 36.99 22.76 36.94
CA ARG A 348 37.63 24.04 37.30
C ARG A 348 38.64 23.88 38.45
N SER A 349 38.37 22.99 39.39
CA SER A 349 39.23 22.73 40.55
C SER A 349 40.38 21.75 40.27
N ALA A 350 40.20 20.81 39.33
CA ALA A 350 41.17 19.78 39.03
C ALA A 350 42.23 20.22 37.99
N MET A 351 41.93 21.21 37.14
CA MET A 351 42.83 21.67 36.08
C MET A 351 43.46 23.04 36.35
N PRO A 352 44.77 23.20 36.06
CA PRO A 352 45.44 24.49 36.11
C PRO A 352 44.90 25.43 35.01
N ASP A 353 45.02 26.75 35.26
CA ASP A 353 44.48 27.76 34.36
C ASP A 353 45.20 27.76 33.00
N GLY A 354 44.42 27.80 31.92
CA GLY A 354 44.93 27.82 30.56
C GLY A 354 43.86 27.59 29.49
N MET A 355 44.21 27.82 28.23
CA MET A 355 43.28 27.77 27.09
C MET A 355 42.53 26.43 26.95
N LEU A 356 43.14 25.31 27.35
CA LEU A 356 42.51 23.98 27.31
C LEU A 356 41.36 23.86 28.34
N LYS A 357 41.52 24.49 29.51
CA LYS A 357 40.49 24.54 30.56
C LYS A 357 39.26 25.27 30.07
N ASP A 358 39.46 26.45 29.48
CA ASP A 358 38.39 27.29 28.95
C ASP A 358 37.67 26.59 27.79
N LEU A 359 38.40 25.94 26.88
CA LEU A 359 37.81 25.20 25.77
C LEU A 359 36.94 24.02 26.23
N LEU A 360 37.40 23.26 27.23
CA LEU A 360 36.66 22.10 27.73
C LEU A 360 35.42 22.52 28.53
N ILE A 361 35.56 23.53 29.39
CA ILE A 361 34.51 23.92 30.33
C ILE A 361 33.50 24.85 29.65
N ASP A 362 33.97 25.97 29.12
CA ASP A 362 33.10 27.01 28.55
C ASP A 362 32.74 26.72 27.09
N GLY A 363 33.55 25.92 26.38
CA GLY A 363 33.24 25.46 25.03
C GLY A 363 32.40 24.18 25.01
N ILE A 364 33.03 23.05 25.34
CA ILE A 364 32.44 21.72 25.11
C ILE A 364 31.36 21.39 26.16
N ILE A 365 31.67 21.47 27.45
CA ILE A 365 30.75 21.05 28.51
C ILE A 365 29.53 21.98 28.57
N SER A 366 29.75 23.29 28.51
CA SER A 366 28.65 24.27 28.44
C SER A 366 27.81 24.10 27.17
N GLY A 367 28.45 23.96 26.00
CA GLY A 367 27.74 23.80 24.72
C GLY A 367 26.94 22.50 24.63
N VAL A 368 27.54 21.38 25.03
CA VAL A 368 26.88 20.06 25.05
C VAL A 368 25.80 20.01 26.13
N GLY A 369 26.07 20.58 27.31
CA GLY A 369 25.10 20.70 28.40
C GLY A 369 23.84 21.43 27.95
N ALA A 370 23.99 22.58 27.29
CA ALA A 370 22.86 23.35 26.77
C ALA A 370 21.98 22.53 25.81
N VAL A 371 22.56 21.65 24.98
CA VAL A 371 21.79 20.79 24.06
C VAL A 371 21.11 19.64 24.80
N ILE A 372 21.83 18.97 25.71
CA ILE A 372 21.33 17.79 26.43
C ILE A 372 20.19 18.17 27.38
N VAL A 373 20.21 19.38 27.97
CA VAL A 373 19.14 19.86 28.84
C VAL A 373 17.79 19.86 28.12
N PHE A 374 17.71 20.09 26.79
CA PHE A 374 16.43 20.04 26.07
C PHE A 374 15.91 18.63 25.75
N LEU A 375 16.76 17.60 25.85
CA LEU A 375 16.42 16.23 25.46
C LEU A 375 15.21 15.64 26.21
N PRO A 376 15.06 15.82 27.54
CA PRO A 376 13.92 15.27 28.28
C PRO A 376 12.57 15.80 27.79
N ASN A 377 12.46 17.10 27.48
CA ASN A 377 11.22 17.67 26.94
C ASN A 377 10.87 17.05 25.59
N ILE A 378 11.88 16.83 24.74
CA ILE A 378 11.68 16.19 23.44
C ILE A 378 11.16 14.76 23.64
N LEU A 379 11.76 13.97 24.54
CA LEU A 379 11.34 12.60 24.83
C LEU A 379 9.90 12.52 25.36
N ILE A 380 9.54 13.40 26.30
CA ILE A 380 8.19 13.46 26.87
C ILE A 380 7.18 13.88 25.79
N LEU A 381 7.52 14.86 24.96
CA LEU A 381 6.68 15.28 23.85
C LEU A 381 6.44 14.13 22.86
N TYR A 382 7.49 13.41 22.48
CA TYR A 382 7.37 12.24 21.59
C TYR A 382 6.55 11.11 22.22
N PHE A 383 6.70 10.88 23.52
CA PHE A 383 5.90 9.90 24.23
C PHE A 383 4.40 10.27 24.20
N CYS A 384 4.06 11.52 24.51
CA CYS A 384 2.69 12.02 24.42
C CYS A 384 2.13 11.97 22.99
N MET A 385 2.93 12.34 21.98
CA MET A 385 2.58 12.21 20.57
C MET A 385 2.30 10.76 20.17
N THR A 386 3.13 9.82 20.62
CA THR A 386 2.96 8.38 20.36
C THR A 386 1.65 7.87 20.97
N ILE A 387 1.29 8.33 22.17
CA ILE A 387 0.00 7.98 22.80
C ILE A 387 -1.17 8.52 21.96
N LEU A 388 -1.10 9.77 21.50
CA LEU A 388 -2.17 10.37 20.69
C LEU A 388 -2.33 9.71 19.31
N ASP A 389 -1.22 9.24 18.74
CA ASP A 389 -1.21 8.50 17.49
C ASP A 389 -1.77 7.08 17.68
N ALA A 390 -1.29 6.37 18.70
CA ALA A 390 -1.77 5.03 19.06
C ALA A 390 -3.25 5.01 19.48
N SER A 391 -3.77 6.10 20.05
CA SER A 391 -5.21 6.21 20.36
C SER A 391 -6.09 6.49 19.13
N GLY A 392 -5.48 6.69 17.95
CA GLY A 392 -6.18 7.07 16.72
C GLY A 392 -6.79 8.48 16.78
N TYR A 393 -6.37 9.32 17.73
CA TYR A 393 -6.89 10.68 17.87
C TYR A 393 -6.34 11.58 16.75
N MET A 394 -5.10 11.35 16.31
CA MET A 394 -4.46 12.09 15.22
C MET A 394 -5.27 12.02 13.91
N ALA A 395 -5.82 10.86 13.57
CA ALA A 395 -6.71 10.70 12.41
C ALA A 395 -7.98 11.56 12.52
N ARG A 396 -8.56 11.66 13.73
CA ARG A 396 -9.76 12.47 14.01
C ARG A 396 -9.45 13.96 14.02
N ALA A 397 -8.32 14.35 14.61
CA ALA A 397 -7.84 15.73 14.62
C ALA A 397 -7.57 16.25 13.19
N ALA A 398 -6.96 15.42 12.33
CA ALA A 398 -6.75 15.76 10.92
C ALA A 398 -8.08 16.03 10.20
N PHE A 399 -9.12 15.21 10.43
CA PHE A 399 -10.46 15.42 9.87
C PHE A 399 -11.14 16.69 10.40
N ILE A 400 -11.00 17.00 11.68
CA ILE A 400 -11.54 18.25 12.27
C ILE A 400 -10.88 19.47 11.61
N MET A 401 -9.56 19.39 11.42
CA MET A 401 -8.76 20.49 10.86
C MET A 401 -8.89 20.61 9.35
N ASP A 402 -9.29 19.55 8.66
CA ASP A 402 -9.57 19.54 7.23
C ASP A 402 -10.58 20.62 6.84
N ARG A 403 -11.63 20.82 7.65
CA ARG A 403 -12.64 21.87 7.43
C ARG A 403 -12.07 23.29 7.56
N LEU A 404 -11.07 23.50 8.41
CA LEU A 404 -10.42 24.80 8.59
C LEU A 404 -9.37 25.05 7.51
N MET A 405 -8.57 24.02 7.19
CA MET A 405 -7.52 24.09 6.18
C MET A 405 -8.09 24.27 4.78
N HIS A 406 -9.20 23.62 4.45
CA HIS A 406 -9.89 23.80 3.16
C HIS A 406 -10.37 25.25 2.94
N LYS A 407 -10.76 25.98 4.01
CA LYS A 407 -11.10 27.41 3.89
C LYS A 407 -9.91 28.28 3.47
N ILE A 408 -8.69 27.79 3.70
CA ILE A 408 -7.43 28.46 3.38
C ILE A 408 -6.79 27.84 2.12
N GLY A 409 -7.47 26.87 1.48
CA GLY A 409 -7.00 26.19 0.27
C GLY A 409 -5.93 25.11 0.52
N LEU A 410 -5.81 24.62 1.76
CA LEU A 410 -4.85 23.57 2.14
C LEU A 410 -5.58 22.27 2.53
N HIS A 411 -4.93 21.13 2.29
CA HIS A 411 -5.44 19.83 2.71
C HIS A 411 -5.31 19.64 4.23
N GLY A 412 -6.26 18.99 4.90
CA GLY A 412 -6.23 18.74 6.34
C GLY A 412 -5.01 17.95 6.83
N LYS A 413 -4.38 17.17 5.94
CA LYS A 413 -3.08 16.48 6.20
C LYS A 413 -1.93 17.46 6.44
N SER A 414 -1.97 18.67 5.88
CA SER A 414 -0.95 19.72 6.08
C SER A 414 -0.97 20.33 7.48
N PHE A 415 -2.02 20.05 8.26
CA PHE A 415 -2.10 20.46 9.66
C PHE A 415 -1.16 19.65 10.56
N ILE A 416 -0.95 18.36 10.28
CA ILE A 416 -0.14 17.49 11.13
C ILE A 416 1.31 18.02 11.24
N PRO A 417 1.97 18.39 10.12
CA PRO A 417 3.32 18.97 10.18
C PRO A 417 3.35 20.36 10.81
N LEU A 418 2.31 21.18 10.58
CA LEU A 418 2.18 22.50 11.19
C LEU A 418 2.11 22.40 12.72
N MET A 419 1.28 21.49 13.23
CA MET A 419 1.11 21.23 14.66
C MET A 419 2.38 20.65 15.27
N MET A 420 3.01 19.66 14.62
CA MET A 420 4.30 19.12 15.06
C MET A 420 5.38 20.20 15.08
N GLY A 421 5.33 21.17 14.17
CA GLY A 421 6.28 22.29 14.06
C GLY A 421 6.26 23.24 15.26
N PHE A 422 5.12 23.38 15.93
CA PHE A 422 5.03 24.15 17.18
C PHE A 422 5.70 23.46 18.37
N GLY A 423 5.82 22.13 18.34
CA GLY A 423 6.45 21.35 19.41
C GLY A 423 7.91 21.02 19.15
N CYS A 424 8.23 20.47 17.97
CA CYS A 424 9.59 20.12 17.59
C CYS A 424 9.74 20.17 16.06
N SER A 425 10.70 20.95 15.58
CA SER A 425 10.88 21.21 14.15
C SER A 425 11.31 19.97 13.35
N VAL A 426 11.97 18.99 13.98
CA VAL A 426 12.46 17.77 13.33
C VAL A 426 11.33 16.81 12.91
N PRO A 427 10.42 16.37 13.80
CA PRO A 427 9.29 15.54 13.40
C PRO A 427 8.32 16.29 12.47
N ALA A 428 8.21 17.61 12.61
CA ALA A 428 7.46 18.45 11.66
C ALA A 428 8.00 18.33 10.24
N MET A 429 9.32 18.46 10.06
CA MET A 429 9.98 18.29 8.76
C MET A 429 9.89 16.85 8.23
N MET A 430 9.79 15.84 9.09
CA MET A 430 9.55 14.47 8.63
C MET A 430 8.09 14.27 8.20
N ALA A 431 7.14 14.85 8.93
CA ALA A 431 5.72 14.75 8.64
C ALA A 431 5.31 15.50 7.37
N THR A 432 6.08 16.50 6.91
CA THR A 432 5.79 17.13 5.60
C THR A 432 5.91 16.16 4.44
N ARG A 433 6.62 15.02 4.58
CA ARG A 433 6.69 13.97 3.55
C ARG A 433 5.35 13.28 3.29
N THR A 434 4.40 13.36 4.22
CA THR A 434 3.06 12.77 4.06
C THR A 434 2.04 13.76 3.48
N ILE A 435 2.45 14.99 3.17
CA ILE A 435 1.62 15.94 2.43
C ILE A 435 1.68 15.53 0.95
N GLU A 436 0.55 15.08 0.42
CA GLU A 436 0.36 14.87 -1.02
C GLU A 436 0.38 16.25 -1.71
N ASN A 437 1.16 16.38 -2.80
CA ASN A 437 1.31 17.62 -3.58
C ASN A 437 0.05 17.97 -4.35
#